data_AF-A0AAV2IMS0-F1
#
_entry.id   AF-A0AAV2IMS0-F1
#
_cell.length_a   1.000
_cell.length_b   1.000
_cell.length_c   1.000
_cell.angle_alpha   90.00
_cell.angle_beta   90.00
_cell.angle_gamma   90.00
#
_symmetry.space_group_name_H-M   'P 1'
#
loop_
_entity.id
_entity.type
_entity.pdbx_description
1 polymer ?
#
loop_
_entity_poly.entity_id
_entity_poly.type
_entity_poly.pdbx_seq_one_letter_code
_entity_poly.pdbx_strand_id
1 'polypeptide(L)'
;MKSTRLKFNGNMTKPREKVLGLVPLEMSEAFHEKTKQELNRLRGNVEKSLKDEIKSMLDDELHTDLLLTNGTDVVHAHKCILQIR
;
A
#
# COMPACT_ATOMS: atom_id res chain seq x y z
N MET A 1 21.08 -72.95 -2.98
CA MET A 1 20.60 -71.57 -3.22
C MET A 1 19.07 -71.59 -3.26
N LYS A 2 18.40 -71.07 -2.22
CA LYS A 2 16.93 -71.02 -2.14
C LYS A 2 16.52 -69.54 -2.14
N SER A 3 15.81 -69.15 -3.20
CA SER A 3 15.29 -67.81 -3.44
C SER A 3 14.08 -67.56 -2.55
N THR A 4 14.16 -66.55 -1.67
CA THR A 4 13.06 -66.17 -0.79
C THR A 4 12.23 -65.08 -1.48
N ARG A 5 11.08 -65.50 -1.99
CA ARG A 5 10.07 -64.68 -2.68
C ARG A 5 9.45 -63.68 -1.69
N LEU A 6 9.70 -62.38 -1.87
CA LEU A 6 9.02 -61.31 -1.14
C LEU A 6 7.55 -61.26 -1.58
N LYS A 7 6.61 -61.48 -0.64
CA LYS A 7 5.18 -61.29 -0.86
C LYS A 7 4.84 -59.82 -0.66
N PHE A 8 4.48 -59.12 -1.74
CA PHE A 8 3.86 -57.80 -1.67
C PHE A 8 2.40 -57.95 -1.24
N ASN A 9 2.08 -57.58 -0.01
CA ASN A 9 0.70 -57.36 0.41
C ASN A 9 0.24 -55.98 -0.09
N GLY A 10 -0.62 -55.97 -1.10
CA GLY A 10 -1.31 -54.78 -1.56
C GLY A 10 -2.40 -54.37 -0.58
N ASN A 11 -2.11 -53.44 0.31
CA ASN A 11 -3.14 -52.62 0.95
C ASN A 11 -3.30 -51.34 0.12
N MET A 12 -4.28 -51.35 -0.79
CA MET A 12 -4.77 -50.14 -1.46
C MET A 12 -5.49 -49.26 -0.44
N THR A 13 -4.77 -48.39 0.25
CA THR A 13 -5.38 -47.26 0.94
C THR A 13 -5.71 -46.18 -0.08
N LYS A 14 -7.02 -45.92 -0.20
CA LYS A 14 -7.70 -44.91 -1.01
C LYS A 14 -6.92 -43.58 -1.10
N PRO A 15 -7.00 -42.84 -2.21
CA PRO A 15 -6.39 -41.52 -2.31
C PRO A 15 -7.03 -40.62 -1.25
N ARG A 16 -6.25 -40.21 -0.25
CA ARG A 16 -6.63 -39.08 0.60
C ARG A 16 -6.56 -37.86 -0.30
N GLU A 17 -7.71 -37.40 -0.76
CA GLU A 17 -7.90 -36.00 -1.12
C GLU A 17 -7.46 -35.19 0.10
N LYS A 18 -6.20 -34.78 0.11
CA LYS A 18 -5.74 -33.73 1.02
C LYS A 18 -6.46 -32.50 0.52
N VAL A 19 -7.55 -32.17 1.22
CA VAL A 19 -8.07 -30.81 1.28
C VAL A 19 -6.85 -29.92 1.48
N LEU A 20 -6.41 -29.28 0.40
CA LEU A 20 -5.53 -28.13 0.45
C LEU A 20 -6.38 -27.05 1.12
N GLY A 21 -6.52 -27.17 2.44
CA GLY A 21 -6.90 -26.04 3.25
C GLY A 21 -5.93 -24.95 2.87
N LEU A 22 -6.46 -23.86 2.33
CA LEU A 22 -5.73 -22.62 2.18
C LEU A 22 -5.25 -22.25 3.57
N VAL A 23 -4.07 -22.72 3.94
CA VAL A 23 -3.36 -22.26 5.12
C VAL A 23 -3.09 -20.79 4.81
N PRO A 24 -3.64 -19.83 5.57
CA PRO A 24 -3.29 -18.44 5.37
C PRO A 24 -1.76 -18.35 5.46
N LEU A 25 -1.12 -17.81 4.42
CA LEU A 25 0.29 -17.45 4.48
C LEU A 25 0.39 -16.30 5.49
N GLU A 26 0.54 -16.64 6.78
CA GLU A 26 0.83 -15.67 7.82
C GLU A 26 2.23 -15.11 7.55
N MET A 27 2.27 -13.82 7.24
CA MET A 27 3.53 -13.10 7.06
C MET A 27 4.17 -12.88 8.43
N SER A 28 5.49 -12.82 8.50
CA SER A 28 6.18 -12.58 9.76
C SER A 28 5.83 -11.19 10.30
N GLU A 29 5.82 -11.04 11.63
CA GLU A 29 5.64 -9.74 12.29
C GLU A 29 6.67 -8.70 11.80
N ALA A 30 7.91 -9.13 11.56
CA ALA A 30 8.96 -8.29 10.99
C ALA A 30 8.61 -7.75 9.59
N PHE A 31 7.90 -8.54 8.78
CA PHE A 31 7.40 -8.07 7.49
C PHE A 31 6.31 -7.01 7.67
N HIS A 32 5.34 -7.26 8.55
CA HIS A 32 4.28 -6.29 8.83
C HIS A 32 4.82 -4.95 9.34
N GLU A 33 5.78 -4.98 10.27
CA GLU A 33 6.41 -3.76 10.78
C GLU A 33 7.17 -3.01 9.68
N LYS A 34 7.89 -3.73 8.80
CA LYS A 34 8.56 -3.11 7.65
C LYS A 34 7.57 -2.47 6.68
N THR A 35 6.45 -3.15 6.37
CA THR A 35 5.40 -2.59 5.51
C THR A 35 4.80 -1.32 6.12
N LYS A 36 4.57 -1.32 7.44
CA LYS A 36 4.06 -0.13 8.15
C LYS A 36 5.04 1.04 8.11
N GLN A 37 6.33 0.76 8.32
CA GLN A 37 7.38 1.79 8.21
C GLN A 37 7.44 2.36 6.79
N GLU A 38 7.41 1.51 5.78
CA GLU A 38 7.46 1.94 4.38
C GLU A 38 6.22 2.74 3.98
N LEU A 39 5.03 2.33 4.43
CA LEU A 39 3.80 3.10 4.24
C LEU A 39 3.91 4.50 4.85
N ASN A 40 4.45 4.62 6.07
CA ASN A 40 4.65 5.91 6.72
C ASN A 40 5.67 6.77 5.97
N ARG A 41 6.76 6.16 5.49
CA ARG A 41 7.77 6.82 4.66
C ARG A 41 7.15 7.37 3.37
N LEU A 42 6.36 6.56 2.68
CA LEU A 42 5.66 6.97 1.45
C LEU A 42 4.66 8.09 1.71
N ARG A 43 3.87 8.00 2.79
CA ARG A 43 2.94 9.08 3.19
C ARG A 43 3.67 10.40 3.42
N GLY A 44 4.79 10.38 4.15
CA GLY A 44 5.59 11.59 4.38
C GLY A 44 6.16 12.17 3.08
N ASN A 45 6.58 11.32 2.14
CA ASN A 45 7.05 11.77 0.84
C ASN A 45 5.92 12.41 0.01
N VAL A 46 4.74 11.77 -0.03
CA VAL A 46 3.58 12.30 -0.74
C VAL A 46 3.15 13.64 -0.16
N GLU A 47 3.09 13.77 1.16
CA GLU A 47 2.76 15.03 1.82
C GLU A 47 3.73 16.16 1.42
N LYS A 48 5.04 15.87 1.44
CA LYS A 48 6.06 16.83 1.05
C LYS A 48 5.92 17.24 -0.42
N SER A 49 5.84 16.26 -1.32
CA SER A 49 5.69 16.51 -2.76
C SER A 49 4.43 17.31 -3.08
N LEU A 50 3.28 16.93 -2.49
CA LEU A 50 2.03 17.63 -2.71
C LEU A 50 2.08 19.08 -2.22
N LYS A 51 2.72 19.34 -1.08
CA LYS A 51 2.89 20.70 -0.57
C LYS A 51 3.76 21.57 -1.48
N ASP A 52 4.84 21.00 -2.00
CA ASP A 52 5.74 21.70 -2.93
C ASP A 52 5.04 21.98 -4.26
N GLU A 53 4.25 21.02 -4.77
CA GLU A 53 3.45 21.17 -6.00
C GLU A 53 2.34 22.23 -5.84
N ILE A 54 1.57 22.20 -4.75
CA ILE A 54 0.54 23.22 -4.47
C ILE A 54 1.15 24.61 -4.40
N LYS A 55 2.33 24.73 -3.79
CA LYS A 55 3.04 26.00 -3.73
C LYS A 55 3.46 26.47 -5.12
N SER A 56 4.06 25.58 -5.94
CA SER A 56 4.41 25.90 -7.33
C SER A 56 3.18 26.35 -8.11
N MET A 57 2.05 25.66 -7.98
CA MET A 57 0.80 26.04 -8.62
C MET A 57 0.33 27.45 -8.20
N LEU A 58 0.51 27.81 -6.93
CA LEU A 58 0.17 29.15 -6.44
C LEU A 58 1.11 30.22 -7.00
N ASP A 59 2.42 29.95 -7.00
CA ASP A 59 3.44 30.85 -7.53
C ASP A 59 3.23 31.11 -9.04
N ASP A 60 2.73 30.12 -9.78
CA ASP A 60 2.38 30.21 -11.21
C ASP A 60 0.91 30.66 -11.44
N GLU A 61 0.18 31.01 -10.39
CA GLU A 61 -1.25 31.38 -10.39
C GLU A 61 -2.21 30.35 -11.05
N LEU A 62 -1.79 29.08 -11.13
CA LEU A 62 -2.53 28.00 -11.76
C LEU A 62 -3.72 27.55 -10.92
N HIS A 63 -4.88 27.41 -11.56
CA HIS A 63 -6.12 26.91 -10.96
C HIS A 63 -6.56 27.66 -9.70
N THR A 64 -6.13 28.91 -9.52
CA THR A 64 -6.61 29.77 -8.45
C THR A 64 -8.10 30.07 -8.69
N ASP A 65 -8.91 29.93 -7.63
CA ASP A 65 -10.37 30.02 -7.68
C ASP A 65 -10.93 31.04 -6.68
N LEU A 66 -10.03 31.73 -5.98
CA LEU A 66 -10.31 32.84 -5.07
C LEU A 66 -9.38 34.01 -5.34
N LEU A 67 -9.96 35.20 -5.31
CA LEU A 67 -9.25 36.47 -5.33
C LEU A 67 -9.56 37.18 -4.01
N LEU A 68 -8.50 37.48 -3.25
CA LEU A 68 -8.56 38.23 -1.99
C LEU A 68 -8.05 39.65 -2.24
N THR A 69 -8.76 40.64 -1.75
CA THR A 69 -8.34 42.04 -1.86
C THR A 69 -8.69 42.83 -0.60
N ASN A 70 -7.81 43.76 -0.24
CA ASN A 70 -8.04 44.77 0.80
C ASN A 70 -8.40 46.14 0.20
N GLY A 71 -8.61 46.23 -1.13
CA GLY A 71 -8.87 47.46 -1.87
C GLY A 71 -7.63 48.14 -2.47
N THR A 72 -6.41 47.76 -2.05
CA THR A 72 -5.14 48.25 -2.63
C THR A 72 -4.34 47.14 -3.30
N ASP A 73 -4.38 45.94 -2.72
CA ASP A 73 -3.64 44.76 -3.13
C ASP A 73 -4.61 43.64 -3.53
N VAL A 74 -4.12 42.77 -4.40
CA VAL A 74 -4.85 41.61 -4.90
C VAL A 74 -3.97 40.38 -4.76
N VAL A 75 -4.52 39.31 -4.21
CA VAL A 75 -3.86 38.03 -4.02
C VAL A 75 -4.74 36.91 -4.56
N HIS A 76 -4.21 36.11 -5.48
CA HIS A 76 -4.85 34.87 -5.94
C HIS A 76 -4.60 33.75 -4.93
N ALA A 77 -5.59 32.87 -4.76
CA ALA A 77 -5.52 31.75 -3.82
C ALA A 77 -6.39 30.57 -4.26
N HIS A 78 -6.14 29.40 -3.64
CA HIS A 78 -6.98 28.21 -3.76
C HIS A 78 -7.91 28.09 -2.55
N LYS A 79 -9.24 28.06 -2.76
CA LYS A 79 -10.24 27.97 -1.68
C LYS A 79 -10.05 26.75 -0.81
N CYS A 80 -9.81 25.59 -1.43
CA CYS A 80 -9.66 24.34 -0.70
C CYS A 80 -8.48 24.39 0.30
N ILE A 81 -7.38 25.05 -0.07
CA ILE A 81 -6.21 25.19 0.79
C ILE A 81 -6.54 26.09 1.98
N LEU A 82 -7.22 27.21 1.76
CA LEU A 82 -7.62 28.11 2.84
C LEU A 82 -8.66 27.49 3.78
N GLN A 83 -9.57 26.64 3.28
CA GLN A 83 -10.59 25.98 4.10
C GLN A 83 -10.02 24.89 5.01
N ILE A 84 -8.92 24.24 4.61
CA ILE A 84 -8.26 23.19 5.39
C ILE A 84 -7.31 23.79 6.43
N ARG A 85 -6.86 25.03 6.23
CA ARG A 85 -5.99 25.76 7.16
C ARG A 85 -6.76 26.36 8.33
#